data_AF-A0A6G0YKS9-F1
#
_entry.id   AF-A0A6G0YKS9-F1
#
_cell.length_a   1.000
_cell.length_b   1.000
_cell.length_c   1.000
_cell.angle_alpha   90.00
_cell.angle_beta   90.00
_cell.angle_gamma   90.00
#
_symmetry.space_group_name_H-M   'P 1'
#
loop_
_entity.id
_entity.type
_entity.pdbx_description
1 polymer ?
#
loop_
_entity_poly.entity_id
_entity_poly.type
_entity_poly.pdbx_seq_one_letter_code
_entity_poly.pdbx_strand_id
1 'polypeptide(L)'
;MIRINSKSKEKHGVQISREFALRMFPTVRVSFTGLRTDQRYAVLMDIVPVDNKRYRYAYHRSSWLVAGKADPPAPHRLYTHPDSPFTGDQLRKQVVSFEKVKLTNNEMDKHGHLVLNSMHKYQPRIHLVKRNGESAAGHSVVDLESEEYKTFVYPETTFTAVTAYQNQLVSKQSVTKTQ
;
A
#
# COMPACT_ATOMS: atom_id res chain seq x y z
N MET A 1 6.61 -15.47 9.68
CA MET A 1 5.50 -14.60 10.13
C MET A 1 5.85 -13.14 9.86
N ILE A 2 4.97 -12.39 9.18
CA ILE A 2 5.12 -10.94 9.03
C ILE A 2 4.29 -10.22 10.10
N ARG A 3 4.79 -9.12 10.65
CA ARG A 3 4.03 -8.22 11.54
C ARG A 3 3.91 -6.85 10.89
N ILE A 4 2.70 -6.31 10.80
CA ILE A 4 2.47 -4.94 10.36
C ILE A 4 2.27 -4.03 11.57
N ASN A 5 3.17 -3.05 11.74
CA ASN A 5 2.98 -1.98 12.72
C ASN A 5 2.19 -0.82 12.09
N SER A 6 0.90 -1.02 11.86
CA SER A 6 0.00 0.02 11.37
C SER A 6 -1.05 0.36 12.43
N LYS A 7 -1.08 1.62 12.88
CA LYS A 7 -2.19 2.13 13.68
C LYS A 7 -3.31 2.63 12.76
N SER A 8 -3.83 1.77 11.88
CA SER A 8 -5.04 2.10 11.11
C SER A 8 -6.23 1.43 11.81
N LYS A 9 -7.06 2.23 12.48
CA LYS A 9 -8.42 1.80 12.81
C LYS A 9 -9.27 2.13 11.59
N GLU A 10 -10.20 1.26 11.23
CA GLU A 10 -11.22 1.32 10.17
C GLU A 10 -11.92 2.67 9.88
N LYS A 11 -11.71 3.69 10.71
CA LYS A 11 -12.36 5.01 10.68
C LYS A 11 -11.66 6.06 9.79
N HIS A 12 -10.56 5.74 9.11
CA HIS A 12 -9.66 6.74 8.53
C HIS A 12 -9.55 6.59 7.01
N GLY A 13 -9.78 7.70 6.29
CA GLY A 13 -9.46 7.79 4.87
C GLY A 13 -7.97 8.13 4.69
N VAL A 14 -7.34 7.58 3.65
CA VAL A 14 -5.96 7.93 3.26
C VAL A 14 -6.03 8.99 2.18
N GLN A 15 -5.33 10.10 2.38
CA GLN A 15 -5.37 11.22 1.46
C GLN A 15 -4.54 10.93 0.20
N ILE A 16 -5.10 11.26 -0.96
CA ILE A 16 -4.46 11.20 -2.28
C ILE A 16 -4.54 12.57 -2.95
N SER A 17 -3.59 12.89 -3.82
CA SER A 17 -3.56 14.17 -4.56
C SER A 17 -3.17 13.96 -6.01
N ARG A 18 -3.80 14.75 -6.89
CA ARG A 18 -3.51 14.75 -8.33
C ARG A 18 -2.18 15.44 -8.62
N GLU A 19 -1.86 16.48 -7.86
CA GLU A 19 -0.75 17.40 -8.16
C GLU A 19 0.59 16.91 -7.64
N PHE A 20 0.66 16.44 -6.39
CA PHE A 20 1.95 16.19 -5.73
C PHE A 20 2.20 14.73 -5.32
N ALA A 21 1.18 13.86 -5.41
CA ALA A 21 1.16 12.50 -4.85
C ALA A 21 1.56 12.45 -3.36
N LEU A 22 0.71 11.86 -2.52
CA LEU A 22 0.90 11.91 -1.07
C LEU A 22 1.47 10.62 -0.51
N ARG A 23 2.32 10.73 0.50
CA ARG A 23 2.80 9.55 1.25
C ARG A 23 1.63 8.94 2.02
N MET A 24 1.57 7.60 2.01
CA MET A 24 0.57 6.88 2.77
C MET A 24 0.80 7.05 4.28
N PHE A 25 -0.27 7.39 5.01
CA PHE A 25 -0.29 7.41 6.46
C PHE A 25 -1.52 6.66 7.01
N PRO A 26 -1.36 5.77 8.00
CA PRO A 26 -0.09 5.34 8.59
C PRO A 26 0.80 4.57 7.60
N THR A 27 2.11 4.70 7.77
CA THR A 27 3.07 3.95 6.96
C THR A 27 2.97 2.46 7.27
N VAL A 28 2.93 1.63 6.22
CA VAL A 28 3.04 0.17 6.37
C VAL A 28 4.50 -0.20 6.60
N ARG A 29 4.74 -0.92 7.70
CA ARG A 29 6.05 -1.42 8.10
C ARG A 29 5.95 -2.90 8.38
N VAL A 30 6.86 -3.70 7.82
CA VAL A 30 6.85 -5.17 7.89
C VAL A 30 8.17 -5.70 8.44
N SER A 31 8.10 -6.72 9.28
CA SER A 31 9.26 -7.55 9.65
C SER A 31 9.07 -8.97 9.13
N PHE A 32 10.16 -9.66 8.80
CA PHE A 32 10.10 -11.02 8.24
C PHE A 32 10.77 -12.03 9.17
N THR A 33 10.23 -13.25 9.22
CA THR A 33 10.79 -14.37 10.00
C THR A 33 10.62 -15.67 9.23
N GLY A 34 11.50 -16.65 9.49
CA GLY A 34 11.48 -17.96 8.82
C GLY A 34 12.02 -17.97 7.39
N LEU A 35 12.83 -16.97 7.02
CA LEU A 35 13.47 -16.90 5.70
C LEU A 35 14.84 -17.60 5.71
N ARG A 36 15.13 -18.32 4.62
CA ARG A 36 16.48 -18.80 4.30
C ARG A 36 17.46 -17.63 4.23
N THR A 37 18.59 -17.72 4.94
CA THR A 37 19.62 -16.67 5.09
C THR A 37 20.27 -16.26 3.78
N ASP A 38 20.61 -17.26 2.97
CA ASP A 38 21.36 -17.21 1.71
C ASP A 38 20.51 -16.79 0.51
N GLN A 39 19.21 -16.99 0.59
CA GLN A 39 18.27 -16.67 -0.47
C GLN A 39 18.06 -15.15 -0.61
N ARG A 40 18.02 -14.66 -1.86
CA ARG A 40 17.63 -13.28 -2.17
C ARG A 40 16.14 -13.16 -2.42
N TYR A 41 15.56 -12.04 -1.99
CA TYR A 41 14.14 -11.72 -2.14
C TYR A 41 13.93 -10.26 -2.55
N ALA A 42 13.00 -10.01 -3.47
CA ALA A 42 12.43 -8.69 -3.67
C ALA A 42 11.19 -8.51 -2.79
N VAL A 43 11.03 -7.33 -2.20
CA VAL A 43 9.86 -6.98 -1.38
C VAL A 43 9.05 -5.93 -2.11
N LEU A 44 7.77 -6.22 -2.36
CA LEU A 44 6.88 -5.36 -3.12
C LEU A 44 5.59 -5.07 -2.36
N MET A 45 4.91 -4.01 -2.79
CA MET A 45 3.54 -3.68 -2.38
C MET A 45 2.69 -3.42 -3.61
N ASP A 46 1.46 -3.92 -3.57
CA ASP A 46 0.38 -3.41 -4.41
C ASP A 46 -0.80 -2.98 -3.54
N ILE A 47 -1.77 -2.30 -4.17
CA ILE A 47 -2.99 -1.85 -3.51
C ILE A 47 -4.16 -2.22 -4.43
N VAL A 48 -5.02 -3.11 -3.95
CA VAL A 48 -6.15 -3.64 -4.74
C VAL A 48 -7.49 -3.15 -4.19
N PRO A 49 -8.51 -2.93 -5.04
CA PRO A 49 -9.84 -2.59 -4.58
C PRO A 49 -10.44 -3.74 -3.74
N VAL A 50 -11.14 -3.38 -2.67
CA VAL A 50 -11.81 -4.36 -1.77
C VAL A 50 -13.15 -4.82 -2.35
N ASP A 51 -13.87 -3.92 -3.01
CA ASP A 51 -15.18 -4.19 -3.59
C ASP A 51 -15.45 -3.30 -4.80
N ASN A 52 -16.55 -3.59 -5.51
CA ASN A 52 -17.03 -2.81 -6.65
C ASN A 52 -18.02 -1.72 -6.21
N LYS A 53 -17.69 -0.95 -5.16
CA LYS A 53 -18.56 0.09 -4.60
C LYS A 53 -17.83 1.43 -4.48
N ARG A 54 -18.56 2.49 -4.80
CA ARG A 54 -18.18 3.87 -4.47
C ARG A 54 -18.87 4.29 -3.18
N TYR A 55 -18.13 4.95 -2.30
CA TYR A 55 -18.59 5.35 -0.98
C TYR A 55 -18.81 6.86 -0.85
N ARG A 56 -19.55 7.26 0.17
CA ARG A 56 -19.64 8.64 0.66
C ARG A 56 -19.61 8.65 2.19
N TYR A 57 -19.08 9.72 2.77
CA TYR A 57 -19.09 9.88 4.22
C TYR A 57 -20.36 10.59 4.68
N ALA A 58 -21.11 9.99 5.60
CA ALA A 58 -22.28 10.60 6.22
C ALA A 58 -21.89 11.24 7.56
N TYR A 59 -21.66 12.56 7.55
CA TYR A 59 -21.22 13.32 8.72
C TYR A 59 -22.11 13.14 9.95
N HIS A 60 -23.44 13.24 9.77
CA HIS A 60 -24.42 13.09 10.86
C HIS A 60 -24.41 11.71 11.53
N ARG A 61 -23.88 10.67 10.87
CA ARG A 61 -23.76 9.30 11.42
C ARG A 61 -22.32 8.90 11.71
N SER A 62 -21.37 9.77 11.37
CA SER A 62 -19.93 9.46 11.38
C SER A 62 -19.61 8.10 10.74
N SER A 63 -20.22 7.82 9.58
CA SER A 63 -20.15 6.49 8.93
C SER A 63 -19.98 6.58 7.43
N TRP A 64 -19.31 5.58 6.84
CA TRP A 64 -19.26 5.38 5.39
C TRP A 64 -20.53 4.70 4.88
N LEU A 65 -21.13 5.26 3.83
CA LEU A 65 -22.29 4.70 3.14
C LEU A 65 -21.94 4.38 1.70
N VAL A 66 -22.56 3.36 1.13
CA VAL A 66 -22.49 3.08 -0.31
C VAL A 66 -23.23 4.18 -1.05
N ALA A 67 -22.58 4.75 -2.07
CA ALA A 67 -23.13 5.79 -2.94
C ALA A 67 -23.47 5.24 -4.34
N GLY A 68 -22.82 4.17 -4.77
CA GLY A 68 -23.06 3.55 -6.08
C GLY A 68 -22.05 2.45 -6.44
N LYS A 69 -22.01 2.09 -7.72
CA LYS A 69 -21.00 1.20 -8.32
C LYS A 69 -19.62 1.89 -8.33
N ALA A 70 -18.53 1.11 -8.28
CA ALA A 70 -17.19 1.68 -8.39
C ALA A 70 -16.96 2.31 -9.78
N ASP A 71 -16.09 3.31 -9.80
CA ASP A 71 -15.53 3.86 -11.03
C ASP A 71 -14.62 2.81 -11.70
N PRO A 72 -14.34 2.90 -13.02
CA PRO A 72 -13.41 1.99 -13.69
C PRO A 72 -12.05 1.93 -12.95
N PRO A 73 -11.47 0.73 -12.76
CA PRO A 73 -10.24 0.59 -11.99
C PRO A 73 -9.08 1.32 -12.66
N ALA A 74 -8.29 2.04 -11.86
CA ALA A 74 -7.03 2.60 -12.32
C ALA A 74 -6.04 1.48 -12.70
N PRO A 75 -5.04 1.76 -13.57
CA PRO A 75 -4.02 0.77 -13.92
C PRO A 75 -3.36 0.15 -12.69
N HIS A 76 -3.32 -1.18 -12.63
CA HIS A 76 -2.63 -1.90 -11.57
C HIS A 76 -1.12 -1.64 -11.64
N ARG A 77 -0.50 -1.42 -10.48
CA ARG A 77 0.93 -1.10 -10.37
C ARG A 77 1.53 -1.82 -9.18
N LEU A 78 2.74 -2.34 -9.38
CA LEU A 78 3.58 -2.89 -8.34
C LEU A 78 4.59 -1.83 -7.89
N TYR A 79 4.65 -1.58 -6.59
CA TYR A 79 5.73 -0.82 -5.97
C TYR A 79 6.80 -1.77 -5.47
N THR A 80 7.97 -1.77 -6.10
CA THR A 80 9.15 -2.49 -5.60
C THR A 80 9.86 -1.64 -4.55
N HIS A 81 10.16 -2.21 -3.38
CA HIS A 81 10.93 -1.51 -2.36
C HIS A 81 12.31 -1.16 -2.93
N PRO A 82 12.80 0.09 -2.79
CA PRO A 82 14.01 0.57 -3.48
C PRO A 82 15.27 -0.19 -3.09
N ASP A 83 15.33 -0.72 -1.86
CA ASP A 83 16.46 -1.49 -1.38
C ASP A 83 16.37 -2.99 -1.77
N SER A 84 15.38 -3.38 -2.57
CA SER A 84 15.31 -4.73 -3.13
C SER A 84 16.38 -4.94 -4.21
N PRO A 85 16.94 -6.15 -4.36
CA PRO A 85 16.65 -7.34 -3.54
C PRO A 85 17.44 -7.35 -2.22
N PHE A 86 16.85 -7.98 -1.21
CA PHE A 86 17.48 -8.24 0.08
C PHE A 86 17.92 -9.70 0.20
N THR A 87 18.94 -9.97 1.00
CA THR A 87 19.15 -11.33 1.51
C THR A 87 18.11 -11.64 2.59
N GLY A 88 17.78 -12.93 2.77
CA GLY A 88 16.90 -13.33 3.86
C GLY A 88 17.49 -13.00 5.23
N ASP A 89 18.82 -12.97 5.37
CA ASP A 89 19.47 -12.50 6.61
C ASP A 89 19.19 -11.02 6.91
N GLN A 90 19.29 -10.13 5.92
CA GLN A 90 18.93 -8.72 6.06
C GLN A 90 17.47 -8.56 6.49
N LEU A 91 16.54 -9.25 5.81
CA LEU A 91 15.11 -9.16 6.09
C LEU A 91 14.72 -9.63 7.49
N ARG A 92 15.45 -10.59 8.08
CA ARG A 92 15.21 -11.04 9.46
C ARG A 92 15.71 -10.06 10.52
N LYS A 93 16.69 -9.21 10.18
CA LYS A 93 17.37 -8.30 11.12
C LYS A 93 16.75 -6.90 11.16
N GLN A 94 15.89 -6.54 10.19
CA GLN A 94 15.35 -5.19 10.07
C GLN A 94 13.85 -5.14 9.83
N VAL A 95 13.29 -3.94 9.99
CA VAL A 95 11.93 -3.61 9.57
C VAL A 95 12.01 -2.94 8.19
N VAL A 96 11.26 -3.45 7.22
CA VAL A 96 11.12 -2.84 5.89
C VAL A 96 9.96 -1.84 5.94
N SER A 97 10.21 -0.59 5.53
CA SER A 97 9.27 0.54 5.64
C SER A 97 8.83 1.03 4.27
N PHE A 98 7.53 1.07 4.02
CA PHE A 98 6.96 1.60 2.77
C PHE A 98 6.69 3.12 2.84
N GLU A 99 7.52 3.87 3.58
CA GLU A 99 7.34 5.33 3.78
C GLU A 99 7.49 6.15 2.49
N LYS A 100 8.19 5.59 1.50
CA LYS A 100 8.39 6.22 0.19
C LYS A 100 7.24 5.92 -0.79
N VAL A 101 6.26 5.09 -0.41
CA VAL A 101 5.06 4.85 -1.24
C VAL A 101 4.25 6.14 -1.33
N LYS A 102 3.95 6.52 -2.57
CA LYS A 102 3.14 7.68 -2.90
C LYS A 102 1.87 7.25 -3.62
N LEU A 103 0.77 7.88 -3.24
CA LEU A 103 -0.57 7.64 -3.75
C LEU A 103 -1.08 8.87 -4.51
N THR A 104 -1.70 8.67 -5.66
CA THR A 104 -2.27 9.72 -6.49
C THR A 104 -3.62 9.30 -7.08
N ASN A 105 -4.46 10.26 -7.48
CA ASN A 105 -5.63 10.03 -8.33
C ASN A 105 -5.39 10.51 -9.77
N ASN A 106 -4.14 10.76 -10.17
CA ASN A 106 -3.80 11.06 -11.54
C ASN A 106 -3.67 9.77 -12.37
N GLU A 107 -4.70 9.44 -13.15
CA GLU A 107 -4.71 8.26 -14.04
C GLU A 107 -3.57 8.26 -15.06
N MET A 108 -3.07 9.45 -15.41
CA MET A 108 -1.98 9.65 -16.37
C MET A 108 -0.61 9.79 -15.69
N ASP A 109 -0.46 9.36 -14.43
CA ASP A 109 0.80 9.44 -13.70
C ASP A 109 1.93 8.71 -14.45
N LYS A 110 3.03 9.43 -14.73
CA LYS A 110 4.23 8.90 -15.41
C LYS A 110 5.38 8.58 -14.45
N HIS A 111 5.19 8.83 -13.16
CA HIS A 111 6.24 8.71 -12.14
C HIS A 111 6.25 7.34 -11.44
N GLY A 112 5.33 6.45 -11.80
CA GLY A 112 5.22 5.12 -11.20
C GLY A 112 4.58 5.13 -9.81
N HIS A 113 3.87 6.20 -9.44
CA HIS A 113 3.11 6.23 -8.18
C HIS A 113 1.93 5.26 -8.24
N LEU A 114 1.43 4.82 -7.08
CA LEU A 114 0.23 3.99 -7.03
C LEU A 114 -1.00 4.88 -7.27
N VAL A 115 -1.79 4.54 -8.28
CA VAL A 115 -2.95 5.32 -8.69
C VAL A 115 -4.21 4.71 -8.10
N LEU A 116 -5.01 5.51 -7.39
CA LEU A 116 -6.23 5.09 -6.72
C LEU A 116 -7.37 6.05 -7.04
N ASN A 117 -8.57 5.50 -7.24
CA ASN A 117 -9.79 6.29 -7.30
C ASN A 117 -10.20 6.75 -5.91
N SER A 118 -10.53 8.04 -5.78
CA SER A 118 -11.07 8.60 -4.55
C SER A 118 -12.41 7.96 -4.18
N MET A 119 -12.72 7.88 -2.90
CA MET A 119 -13.96 7.33 -2.33
C MET A 119 -14.18 5.83 -2.55
N HIS A 120 -13.09 5.08 -2.72
CA HIS A 120 -13.09 3.62 -2.85
C HIS A 120 -12.27 2.96 -1.74
N LYS A 121 -12.62 1.73 -1.38
CA LYS A 121 -11.91 0.94 -0.36
C LYS A 121 -10.82 0.10 -1.00
N TYR A 122 -9.66 0.07 -0.35
CA TYR A 122 -8.47 -0.62 -0.82
C TYR A 122 -7.80 -1.45 0.26
N GLN A 123 -7.18 -2.54 -0.16
CA GLN A 123 -6.37 -3.44 0.65
C GLN A 123 -4.93 -3.43 0.12
N PRO A 124 -3.97 -2.88 0.88
CA PRO A 124 -2.55 -3.08 0.61
C PRO A 124 -2.17 -4.55 0.74
N ARG A 125 -1.39 -5.08 -0.19
CA ARG A 125 -0.82 -6.43 -0.10
C ARG A 125 0.69 -6.34 -0.20
N ILE A 126 1.37 -7.18 0.56
CA ILE A 126 2.83 -7.26 0.58
C ILE A 126 3.24 -8.54 -0.12
N HIS A 127 4.14 -8.44 -1.09
CA HIS A 127 4.65 -9.57 -1.83
C HIS A 127 6.13 -9.79 -1.52
N LEU A 128 6.48 -11.03 -1.22
CA LEU A 128 7.86 -11.47 -1.09
C LEU A 128 8.17 -12.38 -2.28
N VAL A 129 8.95 -11.87 -3.22
CA VAL A 129 9.33 -12.58 -4.45
C VAL A 129 10.71 -13.16 -4.27
N LYS A 130 10.88 -14.46 -4.50
CA LYS A 130 12.17 -15.13 -4.44
C LYS A 130 12.96 -14.82 -5.71
N ARG A 131 14.23 -14.41 -5.56
CA ARG A 131 15.11 -14.09 -6.69
C ARG A 131 16.17 -15.17 -6.85
N ASN A 132 16.11 -15.90 -7.96
CA ASN A 132 17.03 -17.01 -8.27
C ASN A 132 18.11 -16.53 -9.25
N GLY A 133 19.39 -16.65 -8.87
CA GLY A 133 20.54 -16.27 -9.70
C GLY A 133 20.85 -14.77 -9.71
N GLU A 134 22.04 -14.42 -10.23
CA GLU A 134 22.50 -13.03 -10.31
C GLU A 134 21.72 -12.21 -11.34
N SER A 135 21.29 -12.83 -12.44
CA SER A 135 20.51 -12.17 -13.49
C SER A 135 19.16 -11.65 -12.95
N ALA A 136 18.49 -12.38 -12.07
CA ALA A 136 17.21 -11.96 -11.48
C ALA A 136 17.35 -10.81 -10.47
N ALA A 137 18.56 -10.49 -10.00
CA ALA A 137 18.78 -9.41 -9.03
C ALA A 137 18.67 -8.02 -9.67
N GLY A 138 18.92 -7.90 -10.98
CA GLY A 138 18.86 -6.63 -11.72
C GLY A 138 17.55 -6.35 -12.46
N HIS A 139 16.70 -7.36 -12.65
CA HIS A 139 15.42 -7.18 -13.32
C HIS A 139 14.37 -6.62 -12.37
N SER A 140 13.53 -5.70 -12.84
CA SER A 140 12.32 -5.29 -12.10
C SER A 140 11.25 -6.36 -12.25
N VAL A 141 10.53 -6.66 -11.16
CA VAL A 141 9.30 -7.47 -11.25
C VAL A 141 8.24 -6.61 -11.93
N VAL A 142 7.76 -7.03 -13.09
CA VAL A 142 6.69 -6.35 -13.84
C VAL A 142 5.40 -7.14 -13.74
N ASP A 143 5.48 -8.46 -13.83
CA ASP A 143 4.35 -9.38 -13.70
C ASP A 143 4.61 -10.35 -12.54
N LEU A 144 3.80 -10.22 -11.50
CA LEU A 144 3.93 -11.03 -10.29
C LEU A 144 3.60 -12.51 -10.56
N GLU A 145 2.69 -12.81 -11.49
CA GLU A 145 2.25 -14.19 -11.78
C GLU A 145 3.35 -15.02 -12.47
N SER A 146 4.34 -14.36 -13.06
CA SER A 146 5.52 -15.00 -13.66
C SER A 146 6.63 -15.33 -12.66
N GLU A 147 6.45 -14.99 -11.38
CA GLU A 147 7.50 -15.09 -10.36
C GLU A 147 7.18 -16.16 -9.29
N GLU A 148 8.20 -16.65 -8.58
CA GLU A 148 8.00 -17.44 -7.37
C GLU A 148 7.79 -16.50 -6.18
N TYR A 149 6.54 -16.33 -5.72
CA TYR A 149 6.21 -15.32 -4.71
C TYR A 149 5.26 -15.80 -3.62
N LYS A 150 5.22 -15.03 -2.51
CA LYS A 150 4.22 -15.16 -1.46
C LYS A 150 3.58 -13.82 -1.15
N THR A 151 2.25 -13.80 -1.07
CA THR A 151 1.46 -12.62 -0.69
C THR A 151 1.05 -12.66 0.77
N PHE A 152 1.09 -11.50 1.41
CA PHE A 152 0.64 -11.29 2.78
C PHE A 152 -0.38 -10.15 2.80
N VAL A 153 -1.54 -10.44 3.37
CA VAL A 153 -2.67 -9.51 3.45
C VAL A 153 -3.06 -9.34 4.91
N TYR A 154 -3.29 -8.09 5.30
CA TYR A 154 -3.59 -7.70 6.67
C TYR A 154 -4.87 -6.86 6.64
N PRO A 155 -6.03 -7.41 7.04
CA PRO A 155 -7.31 -6.70 6.96
C PRO A 155 -7.28 -5.33 7.66
N GLU A 156 -6.51 -5.20 8.74
CA GLU A 156 -6.35 -3.95 9.48
C GLU A 156 -5.68 -2.82 8.68
N THR A 157 -5.03 -3.12 7.54
CA THR A 157 -4.46 -2.10 6.64
C THR A 157 -5.44 -1.61 5.58
N THR A 158 -6.67 -2.13 5.55
CA THR A 158 -7.71 -1.62 4.66
C THR A 158 -7.99 -0.14 4.93
N PHE A 159 -8.16 0.64 3.86
CA PHE A 159 -8.48 2.07 3.97
C PHE A 159 -9.42 2.53 2.84
N THR A 160 -10.00 3.72 2.99
CA THR A 160 -10.71 4.41 1.90
C THR A 160 -9.85 5.55 1.36
N ALA A 161 -9.57 5.58 0.06
CA ALA A 161 -8.81 6.68 -0.54
C ALA A 161 -9.68 7.94 -0.62
N VAL A 162 -9.15 9.12 -0.30
CA VAL A 162 -9.91 10.40 -0.30
C VAL A 162 -9.05 11.55 -0.80
N THR A 163 -9.63 12.54 -1.48
CA THR A 163 -8.89 13.75 -1.88
C THR A 163 -8.72 14.76 -0.73
N ALA A 164 -9.63 14.71 0.25
CA ALA A 164 -9.57 15.49 1.47
C ALA A 164 -10.14 14.67 2.64
N TYR A 165 -9.60 14.87 3.85
CA TYR A 165 -10.10 14.19 5.05
C TYR A 165 -11.57 14.50 5.28
N GLN A 166 -12.40 13.45 5.28
CA GLN A 166 -13.85 13.56 5.48
C GLN A 166 -14.22 13.60 6.96
N ASN A 167 -13.42 12.99 7.83
CA ASN A 167 -13.64 13.00 9.28
C ASN A 167 -12.68 14.00 9.94
N GLN A 168 -13.23 15.04 10.57
CA GLN A 168 -12.46 16.12 11.20
C GLN A 168 -11.49 15.62 12.30
N LEU A 169 -11.77 14.47 12.92
CA LEU A 169 -10.87 13.86 13.91
C LEU A 169 -9.59 13.31 13.27
N VAL A 170 -9.64 12.92 12.00
CA VAL A 170 -8.48 12.43 11.24
C VAL A 170 -7.54 13.58 10.92
N SER A 171 -8.09 14.72 10.50
CA SER A 171 -7.30 15.94 10.26
C SER A 171 -6.47 16.30 11.50
N LYS A 172 -7.05 16.20 12.70
CA LYS A 172 -6.35 16.47 13.96
C LYS A 172 -5.24 15.44 14.24
N GLN A 173 -5.51 14.14 14.10
CA GLN A 173 -4.50 13.10 14.37
C GLN A 173 -3.34 13.08 13.36
N SER A 174 -3.59 13.43 12.10
CA SER A 174 -2.56 13.55 11.07
C SER A 174 -1.66 14.76 11.32
N VAL A 175 -2.23 15.90 11.72
CA VAL A 175 -1.45 17.12 12.04
C VAL A 175 -0.58 16.91 13.29
N THR A 176 -1.12 16.31 14.36
CA THR A 176 -0.36 16.10 15.61
C THR A 176 0.79 15.10 15.50
N LYS A 177 0.82 14.25 14.46
CA LYS A 177 1.88 13.25 14.24
C LYS A 177 2.89 13.65 13.15
N THR A 178 2.69 14.81 12.52
CA THR A 178 3.54 15.34 11.44
C THR A 178 4.43 16.49 11.92
N GLN A 179 4.45 16.79 13.23
CA GLN A 179 5.43 17.67 13.87
C GLN A 179 6.40 16.84 14.71
#